data_AF-A0A8H3G8Q3-F1
#
_entry.id   AF-A0A8H3G8Q3-F1
#
_cell.length_a   1.000
_cell.length_b   1.000
_cell.length_c   1.000
_cell.angle_alpha   90.00
_cell.angle_beta   90.00
_cell.angle_gamma   90.00
#
_symmetry.space_group_name_H-M   'P 1'
#
loop_
_entity.id
_entity.type
_entity.pdbx_description
1 polymer ?
#
loop_
_entity_poly.entity_id
_entity_poly.type
_entity_poly.pdbx_seq_one_letter_code
_entity_poly.pdbx_strand_id
1 'polypeptide(L)'
;PVIIKGIYTTTVVVGGWEFMFTSVMVHCFIGPSQQPVFPWDHWNELLQISAWEYRQFGLVVAVPLSAFTGVFAMSNIQMSYGHYTLTFAMIKTCPEDLVEGYINHNLPDEDKDNNGGDAGNIEDMDKD
;
A
#
# COMPACT_ATOMS: atom_id res chain seq x y z
N PRO A 1 0.10 -8.50 9.94
CA PRO A 1 -1.24 -8.25 10.52
C PRO A 1 -1.37 -8.81 11.94
N VAL A 2 -2.28 -8.25 12.73
CA VAL A 2 -2.50 -8.66 14.13
C VAL A 2 -3.98 -8.51 14.51
N ILE A 3 -4.43 -9.25 15.52
CA ILE A 3 -5.72 -9.04 16.18
C ILE A 3 -5.49 -8.30 17.49
N ILE A 4 -6.13 -7.14 17.64
CA ILE A 4 -6.12 -6.38 18.89
C ILE A 4 -7.02 -7.08 19.91
N LYS A 5 -6.47 -7.38 21.10
CA LYS A 5 -7.22 -7.92 22.24
C LYS A 5 -7.62 -6.85 23.25
N GLY A 6 -6.81 -5.80 23.37
CA GLY A 6 -7.08 -4.69 24.25
C GLY A 6 -6.06 -3.58 24.11
N ILE A 7 -6.46 -2.38 24.51
CA ILE A 7 -5.61 -1.20 24.61
C ILE A 7 -5.60 -0.81 26.08
N TYR A 8 -4.41 -0.71 26.66
CA TYR A 8 -4.21 -0.44 28.08
C TYR A 8 -3.37 0.81 28.25
N THR A 9 -3.79 1.66 29.18
CA THR A 9 -3.03 2.83 29.59
C THR A 9 -2.58 2.62 31.03
N THR A 10 -1.29 2.85 31.27
CA THR A 10 -0.68 2.71 32.59
C THR A 10 0.04 3.99 32.95
N THR A 11 -0.19 4.46 34.17
CA THR A 11 0.52 5.61 34.74
C THR A 11 1.59 5.09 35.70
N VAL A 12 2.82 5.56 35.53
CA VAL A 12 3.96 5.24 36.40
C VAL A 12 4.46 6.53 37.01
N VAL A 13 4.62 6.56 38.34
CA VAL A 13 5.16 7.72 39.05
C VAL A 13 6.63 7.49 39.35
N VAL A 14 7.51 8.36 38.86
CA VAL A 14 8.96 8.30 39.11
C VAL A 14 9.42 9.66 39.62
N GLY A 15 9.90 9.71 40.86
CA GLY A 15 10.40 10.96 41.47
C GLY A 15 9.35 12.08 41.57
N GLY A 16 8.07 11.73 41.75
CA GLY A 16 6.97 12.70 41.81
C GLY A 16 6.43 13.16 40.45
N TRP A 17 7.02 12.69 39.35
CA TRP A 17 6.53 12.93 37.99
C TRP A 17 5.69 11.75 37.50
N GLU A 18 4.55 12.04 36.90
CA GLU A 18 3.68 11.02 36.30
C GLU A 18 4.04 10.82 34.83
N PHE A 19 4.21 9.56 34.43
CA PHE A 19 4.45 9.14 33.07
C PHE A 19 3.33 8.21 32.62
N MET A 20 2.72 8.49 31.47
CA MET A 20 1.64 7.68 30.93
C MET A 20 2.14 6.88 29.72
N PHE A 21 1.87 5.58 29.73
CA PHE A 21 2.23 4.66 28.67
C PHE A 21 0.99 3.94 28.15
N THR A 22 0.81 3.93 26.83
CA THR A 22 -0.25 3.15 26.18
C THR A 22 0.36 1.95 25.47
N SER A 23 -0.12 0.75 25.84
CA SER A 23 0.27 -0.52 25.23
C SER A 23 -0.95 -1.18 24.60
N VAL A 24 -0.74 -1.77 23.42
CA VAL A 24 -1.77 -2.56 22.73
C VAL A 24 -1.39 -4.03 22.83
N MET A 25 -2.29 -4.84 23.39
CA MET A 25 -2.11 -6.29 23.46
C MET A 25 -2.63 -6.92 22.19
N VAL A 26 -1.77 -7.66 21.48
CA VAL A 26 -2.10 -8.22 20.18
C VAL A 26 -1.75 -9.69 20.07
N HIS A 27 -2.50 -10.41 19.23
CA HIS A 27 -2.11 -11.69 18.67
C HIS A 27 -1.57 -11.49 17.26
N CYS A 28 -0.36 -11.98 16.99
CA CYS A 28 0.19 -11.99 15.64
C CYS A 28 -0.36 -13.15 14.83
N PHE A 29 -0.65 -12.91 13.56
CA PHE A 29 -0.95 -14.00 12.62
C PHE A 29 0.31 -14.84 12.39
N ILE A 30 0.12 -16.15 12.26
CA ILE A 30 1.21 -17.09 11.95
C ILE A 30 1.20 -17.36 10.45
N GLY A 31 2.36 -17.22 9.82
CA GLY A 31 2.54 -17.58 8.41
C GLY A 31 2.45 -19.09 8.21
N PRO A 32 1.98 -19.55 7.05
CA PRO A 32 1.85 -20.97 6.78
C PRO A 32 3.20 -21.68 6.74
N SER A 33 3.22 -22.93 7.21
CA SER A 33 4.45 -23.76 7.24
C SER A 33 4.99 -24.08 5.85
N GLN A 34 4.12 -24.05 4.84
CA GLN A 34 4.44 -24.18 3.43
C GLN A 34 3.80 -23.02 2.68
N GLN A 35 4.50 -22.48 1.68
CA GLN A 35 3.95 -21.41 0.87
C GLN A 35 2.75 -21.94 0.07
N PRO A 36 1.54 -21.38 0.25
CA PRO A 36 0.38 -21.82 -0.51
C PRO A 36 0.56 -21.38 -1.97
N VAL A 37 0.14 -22.25 -2.89
CA VAL A 37 0.13 -21.95 -4.32
C VAL A 37 -1.22 -21.35 -4.67
N PHE A 38 -1.27 -20.03 -4.86
CA PHE A 38 -2.51 -19.37 -5.22
C PHE A 38 -2.59 -19.22 -6.74
N PRO A 39 -3.77 -19.39 -7.36
CA PRO A 39 -3.93 -19.19 -8.80
C PRO A 39 -3.66 -17.74 -9.24
N TRP A 40 -3.54 -16.81 -8.29
CA TRP A 40 -3.17 -15.42 -8.50
C TRP A 40 -1.75 -15.08 -8.03
N ASP A 41 -0.83 -16.04 -7.89
CA ASP A 41 0.54 -15.75 -7.43
C ASP A 41 1.20 -14.60 -8.23
N HIS A 42 0.84 -14.43 -9.51
CA HIS A 42 1.25 -13.29 -10.34
C HIS A 42 0.80 -11.91 -9.81
N TRP A 43 -0.34 -11.85 -9.11
CA TRP A 43 -0.89 -10.64 -8.50
C TRP A 43 -0.33 -10.36 -7.09
N ASN A 44 0.41 -11.30 -6.47
CA ASN A 44 0.99 -11.06 -5.14
C ASN A 44 1.93 -9.86 -5.14
N GLU A 45 2.71 -9.66 -6.21
CA GLU A 45 3.65 -8.55 -6.33
C GLU A 45 2.93 -7.21 -6.46
N LEU A 46 1.79 -7.17 -7.16
CA LEU A 46 0.99 -5.97 -7.39
C LEU A 46 0.10 -5.60 -6.19
N LEU A 47 -0.53 -6.60 -5.56
CA LEU A 47 -1.54 -6.39 -4.52
C LEU A 47 -0.99 -6.57 -3.09
N GLN A 48 0.30 -6.87 -2.96
CA GLN A 48 0.99 -7.12 -1.67
C GLN A 48 0.20 -8.09 -0.77
N ILE A 49 -0.27 -9.17 -1.35
CA ILE A 49 -1.08 -10.16 -0.65
C ILE A 49 -0.16 -10.99 0.24
N SER A 50 -0.57 -11.18 1.49
CA SER A 50 0.07 -12.13 2.41
C SER A 50 -0.94 -13.16 2.90
N ALA A 51 -0.47 -14.39 3.07
CA ALA A 51 -1.27 -15.51 3.56
C ALA A 51 -0.85 -15.93 4.97
N TRP A 52 -1.82 -16.39 5.74
CA TRP A 52 -1.68 -16.78 7.14
C TRP A 52 -2.49 -18.05 7.41
N GLU A 53 -2.04 -18.84 8.39
CA GLU A 53 -2.78 -20.01 8.85
C GLU A 53 -4.15 -19.61 9.41
N TYR A 54 -5.22 -20.27 8.96
CA TYR A 54 -6.57 -19.90 9.36
C TYR A 54 -6.81 -20.09 10.85
N ARG A 55 -7.21 -19.01 11.53
CA ARG A 55 -7.46 -18.95 12.98
C ARG A 55 -6.28 -19.39 13.86
N GLN A 56 -5.06 -19.42 13.32
CA GLN A 56 -3.86 -19.68 14.11
C GLN A 56 -3.13 -18.38 14.42
N PHE A 57 -2.76 -18.24 15.67
CA PHE A 57 -2.18 -17.01 16.20
C PHE A 57 -1.01 -17.32 17.12
N GLY A 58 -0.02 -16.43 17.11
CA GLY A 58 1.08 -16.46 18.05
C GLY A 58 0.65 -16.08 19.47
N LEU A 59 1.64 -16.07 20.37
CA LEU A 59 1.46 -15.58 21.73
C LEU A 59 1.03 -14.12 21.75
N VAL A 60 0.36 -13.74 22.83
CA VAL A 60 -0.02 -12.35 23.07
C VAL A 60 1.24 -11.55 23.39
N VAL A 61 1.41 -10.44 22.69
CA VAL A 61 2.53 -9.52 22.92
C VAL A 61 2.00 -8.11 23.12
N ALA A 62 2.71 -7.32 23.93
CA ALA A 62 2.47 -5.90 24.08
C ALA A 62 3.29 -5.14 23.04
N VAL A 63 2.63 -4.26 22.28
CA VAL A 63 3.28 -3.37 21.31
C VAL A 63 2.88 -1.92 21.57
N PRO A 64 3.75 -0.93 21.28
CA PRO A 64 3.37 0.46 21.40
C PRO A 64 2.33 0.82 20.33
N LEU A 65 1.47 1.79 20.63
CA LEU A 65 0.46 2.26 19.68
C LEU A 65 1.07 2.78 18.36
N SER A 66 2.30 3.30 18.42
CA SER A 66 3.05 3.75 17.24
C SER A 66 3.51 2.64 16.30
N ALA A 67 3.43 1.36 16.71
CA ALA A 67 3.85 0.23 15.86
C ALA A 67 2.81 -0.13 14.78
N PHE A 68 1.59 0.41 14.85
CA PHE A 68 0.54 0.11 13.87
C PHE A 68 0.65 1.04 12.66
N THR A 69 0.92 0.47 11.50
CA THR A 69 1.03 1.20 10.24
C THR A 69 0.15 0.56 9.17
N GLY A 70 -0.63 1.39 8.48
CA GLY A 70 -1.42 0.97 7.32
C GLY A 70 -2.79 0.38 7.63
N VAL A 71 -3.55 0.16 6.56
CA VAL A 71 -4.88 -0.46 6.58
C VAL A 71 -4.85 -1.62 5.59
N PHE A 72 -5.49 -2.73 5.93
CA PHE A 72 -5.59 -3.89 5.06
C PHE A 72 -7.01 -4.44 5.07
N ALA A 73 -7.42 -5.05 3.95
CA ALA A 73 -8.60 -5.89 3.90
C ALA A 73 -8.22 -7.31 4.29
N MET A 74 -9.16 -8.05 4.90
CA MET A 74 -8.95 -9.43 5.31
C MET A 74 -10.03 -10.30 4.69
N SER A 75 -9.63 -11.43 4.10
CA SER A 75 -10.52 -12.44 3.56
C SER A 75 -10.06 -13.84 3.97
N ASN A 76 -10.95 -14.81 3.98
CA ASN A 76 -10.60 -16.20 4.21
C ASN A 76 -10.86 -17.01 2.95
N ILE A 77 -9.99 -17.98 2.66
CA ILE A 77 -10.16 -18.90 1.54
C ILE A 77 -9.97 -20.34 2.00
N GLN A 78 -10.87 -21.21 1.52
CA GLN A 78 -10.75 -22.65 1.65
C GLN A 78 -10.23 -23.22 0.33
N MET A 79 -9.13 -23.96 0.41
CA MET A 79 -8.56 -24.75 -0.69
C MET A 79 -8.69 -26.25 -0.38
N SER A 80 -8.38 -27.10 -1.37
CA SER A 80 -8.35 -28.56 -1.20
C SER A 80 -7.27 -29.02 -0.21
N TYR A 81 -6.18 -28.27 -0.09
CA TYR A 81 -5.01 -28.61 0.73
C TYR A 81 -4.87 -27.73 1.99
N GLY A 82 -5.81 -26.82 2.27
CA GLY A 82 -5.74 -25.97 3.47
C GLY A 82 -6.77 -24.85 3.52
N HIS A 83 -6.85 -24.18 4.67
CA HIS A 83 -7.67 -22.97 4.86
C HIS A 83 -6.73 -21.86 5.31
N TYR A 84 -6.81 -20.71 4.63
CA TYR A 84 -5.91 -19.59 4.86
C TYR A 84 -6.69 -18.30 5.10
N THR A 85 -6.13 -17.43 5.93
CA THR A 85 -6.51 -16.02 5.99
C THR A 85 -5.59 -15.22 5.09
N LEU A 86 -6.15 -14.36 4.25
CA LEU A 86 -5.44 -13.47 3.34
C LEU A 86 -5.56 -12.04 3.84
N THR A 87 -4.47 -11.29 3.73
CA THR A 87 -4.48 -9.84 3.95
C THR A 87 -3.98 -9.12 2.71
N PHE A 88 -4.71 -8.07 2.33
CA PHE A 88 -4.45 -7.24 1.16
C PHE A 88 -4.14 -5.83 1.65
N ALA A 89 -2.94 -5.33 1.36
CA ALA A 89 -2.60 -3.95 1.70
C ALA A 89 -3.54 -3.02 0.93
N MET A 90 -4.29 -2.17 1.65
CA MET A 90 -5.10 -1.15 1.00
C MET A 90 -4.22 0.09 0.77
N ILE A 91 -3.36 0.02 -0.23
CA ILE A 91 -2.87 1.22 -0.89
C ILE A 91 -4.05 1.71 -1.75
N LYS A 92 -4.34 3.01 -1.77
CA LYS A 92 -5.31 3.56 -2.74
C LYS A 92 -4.74 3.39 -4.15
N THR A 93 -4.89 2.22 -4.72
CA THR A 93 -4.59 1.94 -6.13
C THR A 93 -5.71 1.03 -6.59
N CYS A 94 -6.60 1.59 -7.39
CA CYS A 94 -7.56 0.79 -8.15
C CYS A 94 -6.75 -0.13 -9.08
N PRO A 95 -7.14 -1.39 -9.31
CA PRO A 95 -6.45 -2.28 -10.24
C PRO A 95 -6.21 -1.65 -11.63
N GLU A 96 -7.09 -0.76 -12.05
CA GLU A 96 -7.01 0.04 -13.28
C GLU A 96 -5.82 1.01 -13.29
N ASP A 97 -5.43 1.56 -12.13
CA ASP A 97 -4.31 2.49 -11.98
C ASP A 97 -2.94 1.82 -12.22
N LEU A 98 -2.90 0.48 -12.18
CA LEU A 98 -1.69 -0.31 -12.39
C LEU A 98 -1.48 -0.70 -13.88
N VAL A 99 -2.51 -0.56 -14.71
CA VAL A 99 -2.47 -0.88 -16.15
C VAL A 99 -1.91 0.29 -16.96
N GLU A 100 -2.13 1.53 -16.50
CA GLU A 100 -1.72 2.75 -17.21
C GLU A 100 -0.19 2.99 -17.19
N GLY A 101 0.56 2.34 -16.29
CA GLY A 101 2.01 2.45 -16.19
C GLY A 101 2.82 1.62 -17.21
N TYR A 102 2.18 0.79 -18.03
CA TYR A 102 2.86 -0.12 -18.98
C TYR A 102 2.76 0.31 -20.46
N ILE A 103 2.11 1.44 -20.78
CA ILE A 103 2.05 1.95 -22.15
C ILE A 103 3.10 3.07 -22.36
N ASN A 104 4.27 2.64 -22.85
CA ASN A 104 5.25 3.38 -23.65
C ASN A 104 5.80 4.74 -23.14
N HIS A 105 6.91 4.68 -22.39
CA HIS A 105 8.00 5.66 -22.56
C HIS A 105 8.82 5.32 -23.82
N ASN A 106 8.20 5.40 -24.98
CA ASN A 106 8.87 5.38 -26.29
C ASN A 106 8.07 6.25 -27.25
N LEU A 107 8.05 7.56 -26.99
CA LEU A 107 7.84 8.54 -28.04
C LEU A 107 9.20 9.22 -28.25
N PRO A 108 9.76 9.23 -29.47
CA PRO A 108 10.90 10.08 -29.77
C PRO A 108 10.47 11.53 -29.62
N ASP A 109 11.35 12.34 -29.02
CA ASP A 109 11.14 13.78 -28.85
C ASP A 109 10.73 14.41 -30.18
N GLU A 110 9.59 15.10 -30.20
CA GLU A 110 9.22 15.95 -31.33
C GLU A 110 10.25 17.07 -31.45
N ASP A 111 11.12 16.96 -32.46
CA ASP A 111 11.93 18.06 -32.97
C ASP A 111 11.00 19.24 -33.29
N LYS A 112 11.19 20.34 -32.55
CA LYS A 112 10.56 21.63 -32.85
C LYS A 112 11.21 22.24 -34.10
N ASP A 113 10.80 21.78 -35.26
CA ASP A 113 10.96 22.53 -36.52
C ASP A 113 9.95 23.67 -36.58
N ASN A 114 10.24 24.77 -35.88
CA ASN A 114 9.64 26.07 -36.19
C ASN A 114 10.48 26.75 -37.28
N ASN A 115 10.24 26.35 -38.52
CA ASN A 115 10.70 27.12 -39.69
C ASN A 115 9.55 27.22 -40.71
N GLY A 116 8.91 28.39 -40.73
CA GLY A 116 7.87 28.77 -41.70
C GLY A 116 7.01 29.90 -41.13
N GLY A 117 6.83 31.04 -41.77
CA GLY A 117 7.34 31.53 -43.03
C GLY A 117 7.09 33.05 -43.10
N ASP A 118 7.92 33.69 -43.91
CA ASP A 118 7.64 34.84 -44.78
C ASP A 118 6.36 35.67 -44.48
N ALA A 119 6.55 36.78 -43.76
CA ALA A 119 5.58 37.87 -43.70
C ALA A 119 6.05 38.98 -44.66
N GLY A 120 5.67 38.84 -45.92
CA GLY A 120 5.81 39.88 -46.93
C GLY A 120 4.77 41.00 -46.76
N ASN A 121 5.25 42.22 -47.00
CA ASN A 121 4.54 43.47 -47.33
C ASN A 121 3.70 44.17 -46.24
N ILE A 122 4.31 45.19 -45.62
CA ILE A 122 3.61 46.41 -45.20
C ILE A 122 3.99 47.48 -46.22
N GLU A 123 3.03 47.87 -47.07
CA GLU A 123 3.15 49.08 -47.89
C GLU A 123 2.97 50.30 -46.99
N ASP A 124 3.99 51.16 -46.98
CA ASP A 124 3.94 52.54 -46.56
C ASP A 124 2.92 53.32 -47.41
N MET A 125 2.05 54.09 -46.77
CA MET A 125 1.63 55.38 -47.32
C MET A 125 0.95 56.24 -46.25
N ASP A 126 1.74 57.16 -45.69
CA ASP A 126 1.25 58.35 -44.99
C ASP A 126 0.35 59.18 -45.92
N LYS A 127 -0.74 59.71 -45.36
CA LYS A 127 -1.61 60.71 -46.01
C LYS A 127 -1.14 62.11 -45.62
N ASP A 128 -1.07 62.99 -46.63
CA ASP A 128 -1.28 64.43 -46.45
C ASP A 128 -2.68 64.73 -45.87
#